data_AF-A0A246U351-F1
#
_entry.id   AF-A0A246U351-F1
#
_cell.length_a   1.000
_cell.length_b   1.000
_cell.length_c   1.000
_cell.angle_alpha   90.00
_cell.angle_beta   90.00
_cell.angle_gamma   90.00
#
_symmetry.space_group_name_H-M   'P 1'
#
loop_
_entity.id
_entity.type
_entity.pdbx_description
1 polymer ?
#
loop_
_entity_poly.entity_id
_entity_poly.type
_entity_poly.pdbx_seq_one_letter_code
_entity_poly.pdbx_strand_id
1 'polypeptide(L)'
;MVFKQPTFYGEPFEPETGADKDAALEEAVANALAVAGGIDAADVKVTLEDHTIVLTGMVATPAEIERATAVAQAIAGTRPVRNDIEVA
;
A
#
# COMPACT_ATOMS: atom_id res chain seq x y z
N MET A 1 7.36 -6.57 42.02
CA MET A 1 6.71 -5.69 41.02
C MET A 1 6.45 -6.56 39.79
N VAL A 2 5.19 -6.90 39.53
CA VAL A 2 4.82 -7.89 38.50
C VAL A 2 4.54 -7.12 37.21
N PHE A 3 5.48 -7.17 36.26
CA PHE A 3 5.28 -6.61 34.93
C PHE A 3 4.37 -7.56 34.15
N LYS A 4 3.07 -7.26 34.16
CA LYS A 4 2.07 -7.95 33.35
C LYS A 4 2.17 -7.38 31.94
N GLN A 5 2.75 -8.14 31.02
CA GLN A 5 2.66 -7.84 29.60
C GLN A 5 1.17 -7.78 29.22
N PRO A 6 0.70 -6.71 28.54
CA PRO A 6 -0.67 -6.68 28.05
C PRO A 6 -0.82 -7.73 26.95
N THR A 7 -1.44 -8.86 27.29
CA THR A 7 -1.88 -9.87 26.33
C THR A 7 -3.18 -9.36 25.69
N PHE A 8 -3.14 -9.05 24.39
CA PHE A 8 -4.34 -8.83 23.59
C PHE A 8 -4.68 -10.15 22.90
N TYR A 9 -5.82 -10.76 23.28
CA TYR A 9 -6.53 -11.86 22.59
C TYR A 9 -5.79 -13.17 22.23
N GLY A 10 -4.74 -13.56 22.94
CA GLY A 10 -4.36 -14.98 23.05
C GLY A 10 -3.75 -15.66 21.80
N GLU A 11 -3.56 -14.93 20.71
CA GLU A 11 -2.67 -15.34 19.63
C GLU A 11 -1.40 -14.49 19.71
N PRO A 12 -0.21 -15.12 19.67
CA PRO A 12 1.02 -14.34 19.56
C PRO A 12 0.92 -13.55 18.25
N PHE A 13 0.87 -12.22 18.35
CA PHE A 13 1.28 -11.38 17.24
C PHE A 13 2.76 -11.68 17.06
N GLU A 14 3.06 -12.67 16.24
CA GLU A 14 4.36 -12.85 15.64
C GLU A 14 4.42 -11.72 14.59
N PRO A 15 5.18 -10.63 14.81
CA PRO A 15 5.60 -9.82 13.68
C PRO A 15 6.50 -10.74 12.87
N GLU A 16 5.89 -11.51 11.98
CA GLU A 16 6.61 -12.14 10.89
C GLU A 16 7.38 -10.99 10.26
N THR A 17 8.71 -11.06 10.32
CA THR A 17 9.66 -9.97 10.03
C THR A 17 9.59 -9.46 8.56
N GLY A 18 8.55 -9.84 7.82
CA GLY A 18 8.11 -9.30 6.54
C GLY A 18 7.19 -8.08 6.66
N ALA A 19 6.27 -8.03 7.63
CA ALA A 19 5.26 -6.96 7.73
C ALA A 19 5.88 -5.56 7.80
N ASP A 20 7.03 -5.40 8.46
CA ASP A 20 7.77 -4.14 8.53
C ASP A 20 8.30 -3.68 7.16
N LYS A 21 8.67 -4.63 6.28
CA LYS A 21 9.15 -4.32 4.92
C LYS A 21 8.01 -4.03 3.97
N ASP A 22 6.89 -4.71 4.13
CA ASP A 22 5.69 -4.51 3.33
C ASP A 22 5.05 -3.15 3.65
N ALA A 23 4.95 -2.82 4.95
CA ALA A 23 4.50 -1.50 5.41
C ALA A 23 5.39 -0.37 4.87
N ALA A 24 6.72 -0.51 4.96
CA ALA A 24 7.63 0.48 4.42
C ALA A 24 7.50 0.67 2.90
N LEU A 25 7.18 -0.40 2.16
CA LEU A 25 6.94 -0.33 0.72
C LEU A 25 5.58 0.32 0.40
N GLU A 26 4.52 -0.04 1.12
CA GLU A 26 3.21 0.61 1.01
C GLU A 26 3.32 2.11 1.29
N GLU A 27 4.01 2.51 2.36
CA GLU A 27 4.25 3.92 2.68
C GLU A 27 5.06 4.62 1.58
N ALA A 28 6.08 3.96 1.02
CA ALA A 28 6.86 4.51 -0.08
C ALA A 28 6.01 4.74 -1.33
N VAL A 29 5.13 3.79 -1.68
CA VAL A 29 4.20 3.92 -2.81
C VAL A 29 3.17 5.01 -2.54
N ALA A 30 2.56 5.04 -1.35
CA ALA A 30 1.58 6.05 -0.98
C ALA A 30 2.18 7.46 -0.99
N ASN A 31 3.40 7.62 -0.47
CA ASN A 31 4.13 8.89 -0.51
C ASN A 31 4.48 9.28 -1.96
N ALA A 32 4.95 8.33 -2.78
CA ALA A 32 5.24 8.61 -4.18
C ALA A 32 3.99 9.05 -4.96
N LEU A 33 2.82 8.45 -4.69
CA LEU A 33 1.54 8.87 -5.26
C LEU A 33 1.13 10.27 -4.79
N ALA A 34 1.29 10.56 -3.49
CA ALA A 34 1.00 11.87 -2.91
C ALA A 34 1.91 12.98 -3.50
N VAL A 35 3.19 12.66 -3.75
CA VAL A 35 4.17 13.58 -4.34
C VAL A 35 3.98 13.74 -5.85
N ALA A 36 3.64 12.66 -6.57
CA ALA A 36 3.41 12.68 -8.01
C ALA A 36 2.31 13.68 -8.39
N GLY A 37 1.35 13.90 -7.49
CA GLY A 37 0.33 14.93 -7.60
C GLY A 37 -0.69 14.64 -8.70
N GLY A 38 -1.91 15.12 -8.50
CA GLY A 38 -2.98 14.98 -9.48
C GLY A 38 -3.67 13.63 -9.50
N ILE A 39 -3.44 12.77 -8.50
CA ILE A 39 -4.27 11.60 -8.18
C ILE A 39 -4.92 11.91 -6.83
N ASP A 40 -6.23 11.72 -6.72
CA ASP A 40 -6.94 11.78 -5.43
C ASP A 40 -6.57 10.56 -4.56
N ALA A 41 -5.34 10.56 -4.05
CA ALA A 41 -4.81 9.52 -3.17
C ALA A 41 -5.58 9.40 -1.84
N ALA A 42 -6.51 10.31 -1.56
CA ALA A 42 -7.42 10.22 -0.42
C ALA A 42 -8.36 9.01 -0.50
N ASP A 43 -8.75 8.60 -1.71
CA ASP A 43 -9.64 7.44 -1.94
C ASP A 43 -8.89 6.23 -2.54
N VAL A 44 -7.59 6.37 -2.81
CA VAL A 44 -6.75 5.28 -3.31
C VAL A 44 -6.07 4.58 -2.14
N LYS A 45 -6.37 3.30 -1.99
CA LYS A 45 -5.73 2.39 -1.05
C LYS A 45 -4.66 1.56 -1.74
N VAL A 46 -3.47 1.56 -1.16
CA VAL A 46 -2.36 0.69 -1.57
C VAL A 46 -2.24 -0.41 -0.53
N THR A 47 -2.08 -1.65 -0.99
CA THR A 47 -1.88 -2.82 -0.14
C THR A 47 -0.86 -3.74 -0.78
N LEU A 48 0.00 -4.37 0.03
CA LEU A 48 0.84 -5.48 -0.44
C LEU A 48 0.25 -6.82 -0.02
N GLU A 49 0.05 -7.69 -1.00
CA GLU A 49 -0.45 -9.05 -0.78
C GLU A 49 0.47 -10.03 -1.51
N ASP A 50 1.12 -10.93 -0.77
CA ASP A 50 2.03 -11.96 -1.30
C ASP A 50 3.05 -11.39 -2.33
N HIS A 51 3.79 -10.35 -1.93
CA HIS A 51 4.74 -9.60 -2.77
C HIS A 51 4.15 -8.88 -4.00
N THR A 52 2.84 -8.84 -4.15
CA THR A 52 2.11 -8.12 -5.20
C THR A 52 1.58 -6.81 -4.65
N ILE A 53 1.84 -5.71 -5.35
CA ILE A 53 1.25 -4.41 -4.99
C ILE A 53 -0.14 -4.35 -5.61
N VAL A 54 -1.15 -4.15 -4.77
CA VAL A 54 -2.53 -3.97 -5.19
C VAL A 54 -2.94 -2.53 -4.91
N LEU A 55 -3.30 -1.82 -5.97
CA LEU A 55 -3.92 -0.49 -5.86
C LEU A 55 -5.42 -0.62 -6.08
N THR A 56 -6.21 -0.11 -5.15
CA THR A 56 -7.67 -0.12 -5.18
C THR A 56 -8.18 1.26 -4.84
N GLY A 57 -9.33 1.66 -5.37
CA GLY A 57 -9.93 2.95 -5.06
C GLY A 57 -10.63 3.57 -6.26
N MET A 58 -10.92 4.85 -6.14
CA MET A 58 -11.63 5.60 -7.17
C MET A 58 -10.87 6.88 -7.52
N VAL A 59 -10.76 7.19 -8.82
CA VAL A 59 -10.13 8.41 -9.32
C VAL A 59 -11.05 9.17 -10.27
N ALA A 60 -10.79 10.46 -10.47
CA ALA A 60 -11.64 11.31 -11.29
C ALA A 60 -11.40 11.13 -12.80
N THR A 61 -10.20 10.69 -13.20
CA THR A 61 -9.83 10.56 -14.61
C THR A 61 -9.05 9.28 -14.91
N PRO A 62 -9.16 8.72 -16.13
CA PRO A 62 -8.34 7.58 -16.53
C PRO A 62 -6.84 7.90 -16.58
N ALA A 63 -6.47 9.17 -16.79
CA ALA A 63 -5.08 9.61 -16.78
C ALA A 63 -4.44 9.43 -15.39
N GLU A 64 -5.23 9.55 -14.31
CA GLU A 64 -4.78 9.27 -12.96
C GLU A 64 -4.43 7.80 -12.75
N ILE A 65 -5.23 6.88 -13.32
CA ILE A 65 -4.97 5.44 -13.24
C ILE A 65 -3.64 5.11 -13.89
N GLU A 66 -3.37 5.65 -15.08
CA GLU A 66 -2.10 5.44 -15.79
C GLU A 66 -0.92 5.97 -14.98
N ARG A 67 -1.07 7.17 -14.38
CA ARG A 67 -0.05 7.76 -13.51
C ARG A 67 0.19 6.94 -12.26
N ALA A 68 -0.87 6.49 -11.59
CA ALA A 68 -0.79 5.67 -10.39
C ALA A 68 -0.06 4.35 -10.69
N THR A 69 -0.41 3.72 -11.81
CA THR A 69 0.24 2.50 -12.30
C THR A 69 1.73 2.73 -12.57
N ALA A 70 2.08 3.82 -13.26
CA ALA A 70 3.48 4.13 -13.58
C ALA A 70 4.31 4.41 -12.32
N VAL A 71 3.77 5.15 -11.36
CA VAL A 71 4.43 5.43 -10.07
C VAL A 71 4.60 4.16 -9.27
N ALA A 72 3.54 3.35 -9.15
CA ALA A 72 3.60 2.07 -8.46
C ALA A 72 4.62 1.13 -9.10
N GLN A 73 4.66 1.02 -10.43
CA GLN A 73 5.69 0.23 -11.13
C GLN A 73 7.11 0.75 -10.90
N ALA A 74 7.30 2.08 -10.86
CA ALA A 74 8.60 2.68 -10.60
C ALA A 74 9.14 2.34 -9.21
N ILE A 75 8.27 2.27 -8.19
CA ILE A 75 8.63 1.88 -6.82
C ILE A 75 8.72 0.35 -6.68
N ALA A 76 7.81 -0.39 -7.31
CA ALA A 76 7.74 -1.84 -7.31
C ALA A 76 8.97 -2.49 -7.98
N GLY A 77 9.53 -1.84 -8.99
CA GLY A 77 10.64 -2.31 -9.80
C GLY A 77 10.28 -3.57 -10.59
N THR A 78 10.43 -4.73 -9.95
CA THR A 78 10.20 -6.07 -10.53
C THR A 78 9.00 -6.79 -9.93
N ARG A 79 8.29 -6.19 -8.97
CA ARG A 79 7.10 -6.82 -8.36
C ARG A 79 5.88 -6.63 -9.26
N PRO A 80 4.98 -7.62 -9.30
CA PRO A 80 3.71 -7.46 -10.00
C PRO A 80 2.89 -6.34 -9.35
N VAL A 81 2.34 -5.47 -10.19
CA VAL A 81 1.45 -4.39 -9.77
C VAL A 81 0.09 -4.66 -10.37
N ARG A 82 -0.90 -4.84 -9.50
CA ARG A 82 -2.30 -4.97 -9.86
C ARG A 82 -3.00 -3.65 -9.61
N ASN A 83 -3.54 -3.06 -10.67
CA ASN A 83 -4.36 -1.87 -10.58
C ASN A 83 -5.83 -2.26 -10.72
N ASP A 84 -6.58 -2.06 -9.66
CA ASP A 84 -8.02 -2.28 -9.51
C ASP A 84 -8.71 -0.92 -9.17
N ILE A 85 -8.13 0.19 -9.62
CA ILE A 85 -8.70 1.53 -9.48
C ILE A 85 -9.78 1.73 -10.55
N GLU A 86 -10.93 2.24 -10.15
CA GLU A 86 -12.02 2.61 -11.07
C GLU A 86 -12.11 4.13 -11.27
N VAL A 87 -12.66 4.54 -12.42
CA VAL A 87 -12.98 5.94 -12.72
C VAL A 87 -14.44 6.20 -12.37
N ALA A 88 -14.71 7.27 -11.62
CA ALA A 88 -16.07 7.73 -11.28
C ALA A 88 -16.80 8.42 -12.45
#